data_AF-A0A830ETC7-F1
#
_entry.id   AF-A0A830ETC7-F1
#
_cell.length_a   1.000
_cell.length_b   1.000
_cell.length_c   1.000
_cell.angle_alpha   90.00
_cell.angle_beta   90.00
_cell.angle_gamma   90.00
#
_symmetry.space_group_name_H-M   'P 1'
#
loop_
_entity.id
_entity.type
_entity.pdbx_description
1 polymer ?
#
loop_
_entity_poly.entity_id
_entity_poly.type
_entity_poly.pdbx_seq_one_letter_code
_entity_poly.pdbx_strand_id
1 'polypeptide(L)'
;MASRKPTLRHELAQYNSSLDACLRGQYGMTLKLFKTLKLLIQLVGVSGGVYAMSLGAPPLATFAMMTVMVLGPEGLEIVIEQGGAI
;
A
#
# COMPACT_ATOMS: atom_id res chain seq x y z
N MET A 1 -29.19 26.07 7.36
CA MET A 1 -27.75 26.10 6.99
C MET A 1 -27.45 24.86 6.16
N ALA A 2 -27.15 25.02 4.87
CA ALA A 2 -26.81 23.89 4.00
C ALA A 2 -25.43 23.35 4.40
N SER A 3 -25.39 22.14 4.96
CA SER A 3 -24.15 21.42 5.21
C SER A 3 -23.48 21.13 3.86
N ARG A 4 -22.44 21.91 3.50
CA ARG A 4 -21.61 21.61 2.33
C ARG A 4 -20.87 20.31 2.65
N LYS A 5 -21.24 19.21 1.98
CA LYS A 5 -20.47 17.97 2.04
C LYS A 5 -19.02 18.30 1.67
N PRO A 6 -18.03 17.89 2.49
CA PRO A 6 -16.63 18.05 2.11
C PRO A 6 -16.41 17.36 0.77
N THR A 7 -15.60 17.99 -0.09
CA THR A 7 -15.25 17.38 -1.37
C THR A 7 -14.30 16.21 -1.12
N LEU A 8 -14.33 15.19 -1.98
CA LEU A 8 -13.40 14.04 -1.90
C LEU A 8 -11.94 14.48 -1.75
N ARG A 9 -11.55 15.56 -2.44
CA ARG A 9 -10.20 16.14 -2.31
C ARG A 9 -9.87 16.63 -0.91
N HIS A 10 -10.85 17.20 -0.20
CA HIS A 10 -10.67 17.70 1.15
C HIS A 10 -10.55 16.55 2.16
N GLU A 11 -11.38 15.51 2.01
CA GLU A 11 -11.28 14.29 2.83
C GLU A 11 -9.93 13.59 2.64
N LEU A 12 -9.48 13.45 1.39
CA LEU A 12 -8.15 12.90 1.07
C LEU A 12 -7.01 13.73 1.65
N ALA A 13 -7.12 15.05 1.63
CA ALA A 13 -6.10 15.94 2.21
C ALA A 13 -6.04 15.83 3.73
N GLN A 14 -7.20 15.76 4.38
CA GLN A 14 -7.29 15.57 5.84
C GLN A 14 -6.74 14.21 6.25
N TYR A 15 -7.13 13.14 5.56
CA TYR A 15 -6.61 11.79 5.78
C TYR A 15 -5.09 11.73 5.63
N ASN A 16 -4.55 12.25 4.52
CA ASN A 16 -3.10 12.27 4.29
C ASN A 16 -2.35 13.06 5.37
N SER A 17 -2.95 14.13 5.91
CA SER A 17 -2.31 14.94 6.96
C SER A 17 -2.28 14.21 8.30
N SER A 18 -3.38 13.53 8.67
CA SER A 18 -3.42 12.67 9.86
C SER A 18 -2.44 11.51 9.74
N LEU A 19 -2.33 10.90 8.56
CA LEU A 19 -1.43 9.79 8.30
C LEU A 19 0.05 10.24 8.33
N ASP A 20 0.38 11.41 7.77
CA ASP A 20 1.74 11.98 7.83
C ASP A 20 2.16 12.28 9.28
N ALA A 21 1.25 12.78 10.12
CA ALA A 21 1.51 12.99 11.54
C ALA A 21 1.78 11.68 12.29
N CYS A 22 1.00 10.62 12.03
CA CYS A 22 1.20 9.30 12.62
C CYS A 22 2.54 8.68 12.19
N LEU A 23 2.82 8.68 10.88
CA LEU A 23 4.05 8.11 10.32
C LEU A 23 5.31 8.83 10.83
N ARG A 24 5.25 10.15 10.96
CA ARG A 24 6.36 10.92 11.56
C ARG A 24 6.54 10.61 13.04
N GLY A 25 5.43 10.48 13.78
CA GLY A 25 5.47 10.21 15.22
C GLY A 25 5.97 8.81 15.57
N GLN A 26 5.53 7.79 14.83
CA GLN A 26 5.87 6.39 15.14
C GLN A 26 7.12 5.88 14.41
N TYR A 27 7.31 6.28 13.16
CA TYR A 27 8.35 5.72 12.29
C TYR A 27 9.39 6.75 11.84
N GLY A 28 9.27 8.01 12.28
CA GLY A 28 10.16 9.10 11.85
C GLY A 28 10.08 9.40 10.35
N MET A 29 9.00 8.98 9.68
CA MET A 29 8.93 8.91 8.23
C MET A 29 7.77 9.76 7.69
N THR A 30 7.97 10.40 6.53
CA THR A 30 6.88 11.12 5.87
C THR A 30 5.99 10.18 5.06
N LEU A 31 4.73 10.55 4.85
CA LEU A 31 3.80 9.82 4.01
C LEU A 31 4.32 9.61 2.58
N LYS A 32 5.06 10.60 2.05
CA LYS A 32 5.70 10.49 0.74
C LYS A 32 6.72 9.35 0.73
N LEU A 33 7.60 9.32 1.73
CA LEU A 33 8.63 8.30 1.84
C LEU A 33 8.03 6.90 2.05
N PHE A 34 7.00 6.79 2.89
CA PHE A 34 6.25 5.53 3.07
C PHE A 34 5.67 5.02 1.74
N LYS A 35 4.97 5.87 0.99
CA LYS A 35 4.40 5.50 -0.33
C LYS A 35 5.50 5.13 -1.34
N THR A 36 6.63 5.84 -1.32
CA THR A 36 7.79 5.51 -2.16
C THR A 36 8.35 4.13 -1.84
N LEU A 37 8.56 3.80 -0.57
CA LEU A 37 9.05 2.49 -0.16
C LEU A 37 8.08 1.37 -0.54
N LYS A 38 6.77 1.57 -0.32
CA LYS A 38 5.72 0.62 -0.73
C LYS A 38 5.80 0.32 -2.23
N LEU A 39 5.91 1.37 -3.06
CA LEU A 39 6.00 1.23 -4.51
C LEU A 39 7.31 0.57 -4.96
N LEU A 40 8.44 0.86 -4.30
CA LEU A 40 9.72 0.21 -4.59
C LEU A 40 9.69 -1.29 -4.27
N ILE A 41 9.11 -1.69 -3.14
CA ILE A 41 8.99 -3.10 -2.76
C ILE A 41 8.09 -3.84 -3.78
N GLN A 42 6.96 -3.25 -4.16
CA GLN A 42 6.09 -3.82 -5.19
C GLN A 42 6.82 -3.94 -6.55
N LEU A 43 7.60 -2.93 -6.95
CA LEU A 43 8.38 -2.96 -8.18
C LEU A 43 9.46 -4.07 -8.16
N VAL A 44 10.14 -4.26 -7.03
CA VAL A 44 11.12 -5.34 -6.85
C VAL A 44 10.44 -6.71 -6.91
N GLY A 45 9.29 -6.87 -6.25
CA GLY A 45 8.52 -8.13 -6.31
C GLY A 45 8.05 -8.47 -7.73
N VAL A 46 7.54 -7.47 -8.46
CA VAL A 46 7.09 -7.64 -9.85
C VAL A 46 8.26 -7.97 -10.78
N SER A 47 9.37 -7.21 -10.70
CA SER A 47 10.55 -7.46 -11.54
C SER A 47 11.22 -8.79 -11.22
N GLY A 48 11.30 -9.18 -9.94
CA GLY A 48 11.77 -10.48 -9.49
C GLY A 48 10.91 -11.63 -10.03
N GLY A 49 9.58 -11.48 -10.04
CA GLY A 49 8.68 -12.45 -10.64
C GLY A 49 8.87 -12.59 -12.16
N VAL A 50 8.98 -11.48 -12.89
CA VAL A 50 9.29 -11.51 -14.34
C VAL A 50 10.62 -12.21 -14.60
N TYR A 51 11.64 -11.92 -13.79
CA TYR A 51 12.94 -12.58 -13.89
C TYR A 51 12.86 -14.08 -13.59
N ALA A 52 12.12 -14.50 -12.56
CA ALA A 52 11.90 -15.91 -12.26
C ALA A 52 11.22 -16.65 -13.41
N MET A 53 10.23 -16.03 -14.07
CA MET A 53 9.61 -16.60 -15.27
C MET A 53 10.62 -16.74 -16.42
N SER A 54 11.55 -15.78 -16.58
CA SER A 54 12.63 -15.89 -17.58
C SER A 54 13.61 -17.04 -17.31
N LEU A 55 13.73 -17.47 -16.05
CA LEU A 55 14.52 -18.62 -15.63
C LEU A 55 13.74 -19.95 -15.69
N GLY A 56 12.49 -19.94 -16.19
CA GLY A 56 11.66 -21.13 -16.34
C GLY A 56 10.75 -21.44 -15.15
N ALA A 57 10.60 -20.52 -14.20
CA ALA A 57 9.61 -20.69 -13.14
C ALA A 57 8.18 -20.76 -13.72
N PRO A 58 7.28 -21.58 -13.14
CA PRO A 58 5.90 -21.67 -13.61
C PRO A 58 5.21 -20.29 -13.60
N PRO A 59 4.69 -19.81 -14.74
CA PRO A 59 4.10 -18.47 -14.83
C PRO A 59 2.94 -18.27 -13.86
N LEU A 60 2.07 -19.28 -13.71
CA LEU A 60 0.91 -19.22 -12.81
C LEU A 60 1.33 -19.03 -11.35
N ALA A 61 2.32 -19.78 -10.88
CA ALA A 61 2.83 -19.66 -9.51
C ALA A 61 3.50 -18.30 -9.29
N THR A 62 4.20 -17.79 -10.30
CA THR A 62 4.89 -16.51 -10.23
C THR A 62 3.91 -15.34 -10.21
N PHE A 63 2.88 -15.36 -11.05
CA PHE A 63 1.81 -14.37 -11.01
C PHE A 63 1.05 -14.40 -9.69
N ALA A 64 0.70 -15.59 -9.18
CA ALA A 64 0.04 -15.70 -7.87
C ALA A 64 0.88 -15.08 -6.74
N MET A 65 2.19 -15.36 -6.71
CA MET A 65 3.13 -14.75 -5.76
C MET A 65 3.20 -13.23 -5.91
N MET A 66 3.36 -12.72 -7.13
CA MET A 66 3.39 -11.28 -7.40
C MET A 66 2.09 -10.61 -6.96
N THR A 67 0.93 -11.20 -7.25
CA THR A 67 -0.37 -10.70 -6.82
C THR A 67 -0.47 -10.62 -5.30
N VAL A 68 -0.01 -11.64 -4.57
CA VAL A 68 0.01 -11.62 -3.10
C VAL A 68 0.97 -10.57 -2.57
N MET A 69 2.14 -10.38 -3.17
CA MET A 69 3.11 -9.35 -2.76
C MET A 69 2.60 -7.93 -3.01
N VAL A 70 1.85 -7.71 -4.08
CA VAL A 70 1.31 -6.39 -4.43
C VAL A 70 0.07 -6.07 -3.60
N LEU A 71 -0.89 -7.00 -3.53
CA LEU A 71 -2.17 -6.80 -2.84
C LEU A 71 -2.11 -7.05 -1.34
N GLY A 72 -1.21 -7.92 -0.87
CA GLY A 72 -1.11 -8.29 0.54
C GLY A 72 -0.96 -7.10 1.49
N PRO A 73 -0.07 -6.14 1.22
CA PRO A 73 0.06 -4.93 2.03
C PRO A 73 -1.23 -4.09 2.08
N GLU A 74 -1.97 -4.02 0.99
CA GLU A 74 -3.23 -3.26 0.87
C GLU A 74 -4.39 -4.00 1.53
N GLY A 75 -4.46 -5.33 1.38
CA GLY A 75 -5.41 -6.17 2.07
C GLY A 75 -5.19 -6.20 3.59
N LEU A 76 -3.94 -6.16 4.04
CA LEU A 76 -3.59 -6.09 5.46
C LEU A 76 -3.99 -4.74 6.06
N GLU A 77 -3.77 -3.63 5.34
CA GLU A 77 -4.27 -2.30 5.75
C GLU A 77 -5.81 -2.32 5.94
N ILE A 78 -6.55 -2.92 5.00
CA ILE A 78 -8.02 -3.04 5.10
C ILE A 78 -8.44 -3.88 6.31
N VAL A 79 -7.78 -5.01 6.57
CA VAL A 79 -8.09 -5.89 7.71
C VAL A 79 -7.79 -5.19 9.05
N ILE A 80 -6.69 -4.44 9.14
CA ILE A 80 -6.34 -3.65 10.33
C ILE A 80 -7.32 -2.49 10.52
N GLU A 81 -7.68 -1.77 9.47
CA GLU A 81 -8.64 -0.66 9.50
C GLU A 81 -10.06 -1.11 9.89
N GLN A 82 -10.45 -2.33 9.53
CA GLN A 82 -11.74 -2.92 9.89
C GLN A 82 -11.78 -3.51 11.31
N GLY A 83 -10.71 -3.39 12.10
CA GLY A 83 -10.67 -3.86 13.49
C GLY A 83 -10.36 -5.35 13.63
N GLY A 84 -9.61 -5.93 12.70
CA GLY A 84 -9.10 -7.30 12.80
C GLY A 84 -8.12 -7.44 13.95
N ALA A 85 -8.63 -7.85 15.12
CA ALA A 85 -7.84 -8.54 16.12
C ALA A 85 -7.21 -9.79 15.48
N ILE A 86 -5.89 -9.90 15.59
CA ILE A 86 -5.19 -11.19 15.57
C ILE A 86 -4.81 -11.48 17.02
#